data_AF-A0A519DY30-F1
#
_entry.id   AF-A0A519DY30-F1
#
_cell.length_a   1.000
_cell.length_b   1.000
_cell.length_c   1.000
_cell.angle_alpha   90.00
_cell.angle_beta   90.00
_cell.angle_gamma   90.00
#
_symmetry.space_group_name_H-M   'P 1'
#
loop_
_entity.id
_entity.type
_entity.pdbx_description
1 polymer ?
#
loop_
_entity_poly.entity_id
_entity_poly.type
_entity_poly.pdbx_seq_one_letter_code
_entity_poly.pdbx_strand_id
1 'polypeptide(L)'
;MTSAAIATRNYFEHLGVVPDISRQVGQPPVLRADGAIQCAELVKALAGAPRTQPDNWKKGTSLTPAFVSSLQPGTPIASGWNAGGFYPNGSTGQHSGFFSGVVKDKSGVVIGFKIVEQYRGVDAIKEREVYFDPTAHKKANTYFYRGLDYATIQW
;
A
#
# COMPACT_ATOMS: atom_id res chain seq x y z
N MET A 1 -31.55 6.32 28.52
CA MET A 1 -30.23 6.47 27.89
C MET A 1 -29.82 5.11 27.37
N THR A 2 -29.94 4.86 26.07
CA THR A 2 -29.52 3.60 25.45
C THR A 2 -28.02 3.65 25.22
N SER A 3 -27.27 2.84 25.97
CA SER A 3 -25.85 2.61 25.74
C SER A 3 -25.69 1.98 24.36
N ALA A 4 -25.17 2.73 23.39
CA ALA A 4 -24.83 2.17 22.09
C ALA A 4 -23.67 1.19 22.30
N ALA A 5 -23.90 -0.09 22.01
CA ALA A 5 -22.84 -1.09 21.99
C ALA A 5 -21.77 -0.62 20.99
N ILE A 6 -20.55 -0.36 21.49
CA ILE A 6 -19.40 -0.08 20.63
C ILE A 6 -19.09 -1.38 19.90
N ALA A 7 -19.52 -1.49 18.65
CA ALA A 7 -19.11 -2.59 17.79
C ALA A 7 -17.58 -2.55 17.67
N THR A 8 -16.92 -3.55 18.25
CA THR A 8 -15.47 -3.71 18.14
C THR A 8 -15.15 -4.04 16.68
N ARG A 9 -14.44 -3.14 15.98
CA ARG A 9 -13.90 -3.46 14.66
C ARG A 9 -12.76 -4.46 14.82
N ASN A 10 -12.89 -5.61 14.18
CA ASN A 10 -11.80 -6.57 14.04
C ASN A 10 -10.97 -6.17 12.82
N TYR A 11 -9.65 -6.20 12.94
CA TYR A 11 -8.72 -5.84 11.88
C TYR A 11 -7.88 -7.06 11.54
N PHE A 12 -7.84 -7.45 10.27
CA PHE A 12 -7.06 -8.59 9.80
C PHE A 12 -6.15 -8.18 8.65
N GLU A 13 -5.00 -8.85 8.54
CA GLU A 13 -4.11 -8.72 7.39
C GLU A 13 -4.68 -9.49 6.19
N HIS A 14 -4.58 -8.91 4.99
CA HIS A 14 -5.09 -9.50 3.75
C HIS A 14 -3.92 -9.92 2.84
N LEU A 15 -3.07 -10.82 3.37
CA LEU A 15 -1.85 -11.25 2.69
C LEU A 15 -2.18 -11.97 1.37
N GLY A 16 -1.57 -11.52 0.27
CA GLY A 16 -1.70 -12.15 -1.04
C GLY A 16 -3.12 -12.16 -1.62
N VAL A 17 -4.03 -11.33 -1.11
CA VAL A 17 -5.47 -11.38 -1.46
C VAL A 17 -5.75 -11.16 -2.96
N VAL A 18 -4.84 -10.48 -3.67
CA VAL A 18 -4.92 -10.30 -5.12
C VAL A 18 -3.85 -11.16 -5.81
N PRO A 19 -4.16 -12.40 -6.22
CA PRO A 19 -3.21 -13.23 -6.95
C PRO A 19 -2.84 -12.58 -8.29
N ASP A 20 -1.63 -12.87 -8.79
CA ASP A 20 -1.13 -12.38 -10.08
C ASP A 20 -1.22 -10.85 -10.27
N ILE A 21 -0.99 -10.06 -9.20
CA ILE A 21 -1.09 -8.59 -9.24
C ILE A 21 -0.31 -7.92 -10.38
N SER A 22 0.78 -8.54 -10.84
CA SER A 22 1.57 -8.05 -11.98
C SER A 22 0.77 -7.95 -13.29
N ARG A 23 -0.31 -8.71 -13.47
CA ARG A 23 -1.21 -8.62 -14.64
C ARG A 23 -1.94 -7.28 -14.75
N GLN A 24 -2.02 -6.54 -13.65
CA GLN A 24 -2.65 -5.22 -13.63
C GLN A 24 -1.75 -4.14 -14.22
N VAL A 25 -0.44 -4.37 -14.30
CA VAL A 25 0.51 -3.38 -14.85
C VAL A 25 0.19 -3.12 -16.32
N GLY A 26 0.05 -1.84 -16.68
CA GLY A 26 -0.32 -1.41 -18.04
C GLY A 26 -1.83 -1.37 -18.30
N GLN A 27 -2.66 -1.89 -17.39
CA GLN A 27 -4.12 -1.76 -17.49
C GLN A 27 -4.56 -0.31 -17.20
N PRO A 28 -5.73 0.11 -17.69
CA PRO A 28 -6.30 1.41 -17.35
C PRO A 28 -6.44 1.61 -15.82
N PRO A 29 -6.26 2.82 -15.29
CA PRO A 29 -6.44 3.10 -13.87
C PRO A 29 -7.88 2.86 -13.42
N VAL A 30 -8.04 2.40 -12.19
CA VAL A 30 -9.34 2.31 -11.53
C VAL A 30 -9.82 3.72 -11.20
N LEU A 31 -10.98 4.10 -11.72
CA LEU A 31 -11.59 5.40 -11.47
C LEU A 31 -12.48 5.36 -10.23
N ARG A 32 -12.41 6.39 -9.41
CA ARG A 32 -13.44 6.69 -8.41
C ARG A 32 -14.74 7.09 -9.12
N ALA A 33 -15.86 7.08 -8.42
CA ALA A 33 -17.17 7.48 -8.95
C ALA A 33 -17.21 8.88 -9.58
N ASP A 34 -16.34 9.80 -9.16
CA ASP A 34 -16.20 11.15 -9.74
C ASP A 34 -15.14 11.25 -10.84
N GLY A 35 -14.64 10.11 -11.33
CA GLY A 35 -13.59 10.04 -12.35
C GLY A 35 -12.18 10.27 -11.83
N ALA A 36 -11.99 10.54 -10.53
CA ALA A 36 -10.66 10.76 -9.97
C ALA A 36 -9.85 9.46 -9.89
N ILE A 37 -8.57 9.53 -10.26
CA ILE A 37 -7.60 8.46 -10.05
C ILE A 37 -6.91 8.70 -8.70
N GLN A 38 -7.04 7.75 -7.77
CA GLN A 38 -6.35 7.77 -6.48
C GLN A 38 -5.75 6.40 -6.18
N CYS A 39 -4.67 6.37 -5.40
CA CYS A 39 -3.97 5.15 -5.02
C CYS A 39 -4.87 4.14 -4.29
N ALA A 40 -5.66 4.62 -3.33
CA ALA A 40 -6.52 3.76 -2.52
C ALA A 40 -7.65 3.08 -3.31
N GLU A 41 -8.07 3.63 -4.46
CA GLU A 41 -9.16 3.03 -5.25
C GLU A 41 -8.73 1.70 -5.88
N LEU A 42 -7.46 1.55 -6.24
CA LEU A 42 -6.94 0.29 -6.74
C LEU A 42 -7.05 -0.82 -5.68
N VAL A 43 -6.69 -0.51 -4.43
CA VAL A 43 -6.78 -1.47 -3.32
C VAL A 43 -8.24 -1.80 -2.99
N LYS A 44 -9.13 -0.80 -2.94
CA LYS A 44 -10.58 -1.04 -2.72
C LYS A 44 -11.17 -1.94 -3.79
N ALA A 45 -10.88 -1.67 -5.05
CA ALA A 45 -11.46 -2.41 -6.17
C ALA A 45 -10.94 -3.84 -6.27
N LEU A 46 -9.63 -4.06 -6.11
CA LEU A 46 -9.04 -5.38 -6.33
C LEU A 46 -9.09 -6.28 -5.09
N ALA A 47 -8.96 -5.71 -3.88
CA ALA A 47 -8.96 -6.49 -2.63
C ALA A 47 -10.31 -6.48 -1.90
N GLY A 48 -11.33 -5.80 -2.43
CA GLY A 48 -12.62 -5.62 -1.75
C GLY A 48 -12.51 -4.83 -0.44
N ALA A 49 -11.50 -3.96 -0.32
CA ALA A 49 -11.26 -3.19 0.89
C ALA A 49 -12.36 -2.13 1.09
N PRO A 50 -12.76 -1.85 2.36
CA PRO A 50 -13.74 -0.82 2.65
C PRO A 50 -13.20 0.58 2.33
N ARG A 51 -14.07 1.59 2.38
CA ARG A 51 -13.63 3.00 2.40
C ARG A 51 -12.60 3.20 3.51
N THR A 52 -11.59 4.07 3.32
CA THR A 52 -10.50 4.27 4.29
C THR A 52 -10.96 4.85 5.64
N GLN A 53 -11.98 5.72 5.63
CA GLN A 53 -12.44 6.50 6.78
C GLN A 53 -13.72 5.98 7.44
N PRO A 54 -13.97 6.29 8.74
CA PRO A 54 -13.10 7.11 9.60
C PRO A 54 -11.82 6.40 10.04
N ASP A 55 -11.86 5.09 10.28
CA ASP A 55 -10.71 4.31 10.77
C ASP A 55 -10.88 2.86 10.30
N ASN A 56 -11.05 2.64 9.00
CA ASN A 56 -11.28 1.29 8.47
C ASN A 56 -9.99 0.62 8.03
N TRP A 57 -8.98 1.41 7.67
CA TRP A 57 -7.67 0.90 7.29
C TRP A 57 -6.67 1.20 8.40
N LYS A 58 -6.26 0.16 9.10
CA LYS A 58 -5.31 0.23 10.20
C LYS A 58 -3.94 -0.26 9.74
N LYS A 59 -2.90 0.38 10.26
CA LYS A 59 -1.51 0.00 10.04
C LYS A 59 -1.29 -1.42 10.53
N GLY A 60 -0.83 -2.27 9.64
CA GLY A 60 -0.45 -3.65 9.91
C GLY A 60 1.04 -3.81 10.19
N THR A 61 1.58 -4.92 9.70
CA THR A 61 2.98 -5.30 9.83
C THR A 61 3.87 -4.41 8.95
N SER A 62 4.89 -3.78 9.56
CA SER A 62 5.87 -2.95 8.85
C SER A 62 6.66 -3.75 7.81
N LEU A 63 6.89 -3.16 6.64
CA LEU A 63 7.72 -3.76 5.59
C LEU A 63 9.20 -3.58 5.94
N THR A 64 9.81 -4.63 6.48
CA THR A 64 11.26 -4.73 6.73
C THR A 64 11.93 -5.62 5.68
N PRO A 65 13.27 -5.58 5.50
CA PRO A 65 13.97 -6.49 4.60
C PRO A 65 13.65 -7.97 4.85
N ALA A 66 13.56 -8.37 6.13
CA ALA A 66 13.22 -9.74 6.51
C ALA A 66 11.77 -10.08 6.15
N PHE A 67 10.82 -9.18 6.43
CA PHE A 67 9.40 -9.45 6.20
C PHE A 67 9.04 -9.48 4.71
N VAL A 68 9.56 -8.54 3.90
CA VAL A 68 9.27 -8.54 2.46
C VAL A 68 9.81 -9.79 1.75
N SER A 69 10.84 -10.44 2.31
CA SER A 69 11.40 -11.68 1.77
C SER A 69 10.44 -12.87 1.78
N SER A 70 9.45 -12.86 2.69
CA SER A 70 8.41 -13.89 2.81
C SER A 70 7.00 -13.36 2.52
N LEU A 71 6.86 -12.07 2.26
CA LEU A 71 5.57 -11.44 1.96
C LEU A 71 5.03 -11.95 0.62
N GLN A 72 3.73 -12.29 0.59
CA GLN A 72 3.09 -12.77 -0.62
C GLN A 72 2.80 -11.60 -1.58
N PRO A 73 3.18 -11.69 -2.87
CA PRO A 73 2.71 -10.77 -3.91
C PRO A 73 1.18 -10.67 -3.90
N GLY A 74 0.65 -9.47 -4.15
CA GLY A 74 -0.77 -9.18 -4.04
C GLY A 74 -1.22 -8.76 -2.64
N THR A 75 -0.29 -8.64 -1.68
CA THR A 75 -0.61 -8.08 -0.36
C THR A 75 -0.81 -6.56 -0.46
N PRO A 76 -1.94 -6.00 0.02
CA PRO A 76 -2.15 -4.56 0.12
C PRO A 76 -1.16 -3.92 1.10
N ILE A 77 -0.52 -2.83 0.69
CA ILE A 77 0.45 -2.09 1.48
C ILE A 77 0.22 -0.59 1.37
N ALA A 78 0.60 0.14 2.42
CA ALA A 78 0.42 1.58 2.49
C ALA A 78 1.46 2.28 3.37
N SER A 79 1.65 3.58 3.11
CA SER A 79 2.45 4.50 3.91
C SER A 79 1.67 5.79 4.24
N GLY A 80 2.23 6.64 5.10
CA GLY A 80 1.62 7.91 5.50
C GLY A 80 0.47 7.80 6.48
N TRP A 81 0.54 6.81 7.38
CA TRP A 81 -0.38 6.60 8.50
C TRP A 81 -0.47 7.84 9.40
N ASN A 82 -1.67 8.14 9.91
CA ASN A 82 -1.85 9.18 10.91
C ASN A 82 -1.28 8.76 12.29
N ALA A 83 -1.29 9.67 13.28
CA ALA A 83 -0.79 9.38 14.63
C ALA A 83 -1.53 8.24 15.34
N GLY A 84 -2.78 7.97 14.98
CA GLY A 84 -3.56 6.83 15.48
C GLY A 84 -3.27 5.50 14.77
N GLY A 85 -2.38 5.50 13.76
CA GLY A 85 -2.08 4.31 12.97
C GLY A 85 -3.14 3.98 11.91
N PHE A 86 -3.96 4.95 11.48
CA PHE A 86 -4.97 4.75 10.45
C PHE A 86 -4.61 5.47 9.15
N TYR A 87 -5.07 4.94 8.02
CA TYR A 87 -4.83 5.56 6.71
C TYR A 87 -5.71 6.82 6.54
N PRO A 88 -5.12 8.02 6.41
CA PRO A 88 -5.87 9.26 6.34
C PRO A 88 -6.57 9.42 4.99
N ASN A 89 -7.65 10.20 4.93
CA ASN A 89 -8.25 10.63 3.68
C ASN A 89 -7.69 11.99 3.23
N GLY A 90 -7.34 12.09 1.95
CA GLY A 90 -6.97 13.37 1.32
C GLY A 90 -5.71 14.05 1.90
N SER A 91 -4.93 13.38 2.76
CA SER A 91 -3.69 13.93 3.30
C SER A 91 -2.57 13.88 2.26
N THR A 92 -1.71 14.90 2.26
CA THR A 92 -0.46 14.84 1.52
C THR A 92 0.49 13.86 2.20
N GLY A 93 1.12 12.97 1.42
CA GLY A 93 2.14 12.06 1.96
C GLY A 93 1.65 10.66 2.35
N GLN A 94 0.41 10.31 2.03
CA GLN A 94 -0.04 8.91 2.01
C GLN A 94 0.22 8.27 0.65
N HIS A 95 0.33 6.96 0.63
CA HIS A 95 0.29 6.19 -0.61
C HIS A 95 -0.11 4.75 -0.34
N SER A 96 -0.75 4.10 -1.32
CA SER A 96 -1.17 2.70 -1.20
C SER A 96 -1.13 1.98 -2.54
N GLY A 97 -1.03 0.66 -2.46
CA GLY A 97 -0.96 -0.23 -3.61
C GLY A 97 -0.76 -1.66 -3.14
N PHE A 98 -0.12 -2.47 -3.97
CA PHE A 98 0.10 -3.88 -3.69
C PHE A 98 1.58 -4.23 -3.80
N PHE A 99 2.08 -4.96 -2.81
CA PHE A 99 3.40 -5.57 -2.90
C PHE A 99 3.43 -6.55 -4.09
N SER A 100 4.41 -6.44 -5.00
CA SER A 100 4.55 -7.33 -6.15
C SER A 100 5.86 -8.13 -6.17
N GLY A 101 6.80 -7.82 -5.29
CA GLY A 101 8.04 -8.58 -5.17
C GLY A 101 9.15 -7.86 -4.43
N VAL A 102 10.27 -8.57 -4.24
CA VAL A 102 11.44 -8.06 -3.53
C VAL A 102 12.42 -7.43 -4.52
N VAL A 103 13.09 -6.35 -4.11
CA VAL A 103 14.22 -5.78 -4.83
C VAL A 103 15.51 -6.19 -4.12
N LYS A 104 16.43 -6.82 -4.87
CA LYS A 104 17.73 -7.27 -4.36
C LYS A 104 18.86 -6.57 -5.10
N ASP A 105 19.95 -6.31 -4.40
CA ASP A 105 21.19 -5.88 -5.04
C ASP A 105 21.92 -7.06 -5.73
N LYS A 106 23.09 -6.78 -6.32
CA LYS A 106 23.91 -7.81 -7.00
C LYS A 106 24.43 -8.90 -6.06
N SER A 107 24.51 -8.62 -4.75
CA SER A 107 24.95 -9.54 -3.71
C SER A 107 23.79 -10.39 -3.16
N GLY A 108 22.56 -10.17 -3.65
CA GLY A 108 21.36 -10.84 -3.17
C GLY A 108 20.77 -10.23 -1.89
N VAL A 109 21.31 -9.12 -1.40
CA VAL A 109 20.80 -8.41 -0.23
C VAL A 109 19.50 -7.70 -0.60
N VAL A 110 18.50 -7.81 0.28
CA VAL A 110 17.20 -7.19 0.10
C VAL A 110 17.30 -5.69 0.41
N ILE A 111 17.17 -4.88 -0.63
CA ILE A 111 17.31 -3.41 -0.55
C ILE A 111 15.98 -2.67 -0.68
N GLY A 112 14.90 -3.38 -1.00
CA GLY A 112 13.59 -2.78 -1.20
C GLY A 112 12.54 -3.78 -1.64
N PHE A 113 11.45 -3.24 -2.18
CA PHE A 113 10.35 -3.99 -2.74
C PHE A 113 9.75 -3.29 -3.95
N LYS A 114 8.93 -4.02 -4.68
CA LYS A 114 8.14 -3.50 -5.78
C LYS A 114 6.69 -3.31 -5.34
N ILE A 115 6.10 -2.23 -5.82
CA ILE A 115 4.69 -1.88 -5.60
C ILE A 115 3.97 -1.72 -6.94
N VAL A 116 2.82 -2.35 -7.08
CA VAL A 116 1.84 -2.11 -8.14
C VAL A 116 0.85 -1.07 -7.64
N GLU A 117 0.76 0.05 -8.34
CA GLU A 117 0.10 1.26 -7.85
C GLU A 117 -0.51 2.08 -8.98
N GLN A 118 -1.38 3.01 -8.58
CA GLN A 118 -1.83 4.12 -9.40
C GLN A 118 -1.84 5.39 -8.54
N TYR A 119 -1.87 6.55 -9.16
CA TYR A 119 -2.03 7.83 -8.47
C TYR A 119 -2.48 8.90 -9.47
N ARG A 120 -2.87 10.07 -8.97
CA ARG A 120 -3.34 11.16 -9.84
C ARG A 120 -2.30 11.47 -10.94
N GLY A 121 -2.75 11.48 -12.19
CA GLY A 121 -1.94 11.85 -13.35
C GLY A 121 -1.24 10.69 -14.05
N VAL A 122 -1.45 9.43 -13.62
CA VAL A 122 -1.04 8.27 -14.42
C VAL A 122 -2.13 7.88 -15.42
N ASP A 123 -1.68 7.37 -16.56
CA ASP A 123 -2.47 6.88 -17.69
C ASP A 123 -2.72 5.37 -17.64
N ALA A 124 -1.95 4.65 -16.82
CA ALA A 124 -2.07 3.22 -16.58
C ALA A 124 -1.58 2.87 -15.16
N ILE A 125 -1.99 1.71 -14.66
CA ILE A 125 -1.43 1.11 -13.45
C ILE A 125 0.06 0.79 -13.68
N LYS A 126 0.93 1.15 -12.73
CA LYS A 126 2.39 1.04 -12.86
C LYS A 126 2.97 0.13 -11.78
N GLU A 127 4.10 -0.49 -12.10
CA GLU A 127 4.99 -1.11 -11.11
C GLU A 127 6.19 -0.20 -10.87
N ARG A 128 6.61 -0.07 -9.61
CA ARG A 128 7.78 0.72 -9.25
C ARG A 128 8.55 0.10 -8.09
N GLU A 129 9.85 0.37 -8.04
CA GLU A 129 10.71 0.04 -6.91
C GLU A 129 10.63 1.10 -5.78
N VAL A 130 10.60 0.60 -4.55
CA VAL A 130 10.66 1.35 -3.29
C VAL A 130 11.84 0.80 -2.49
N TYR A 131 12.64 1.67 -1.88
CA TYR A 131 13.91 1.26 -1.26
C TYR A 131 13.92 1.52 0.24
N PHE A 132 14.60 0.69 1.01
CA PHE A 132 14.79 0.93 2.44
C PHE A 132 15.78 2.07 2.71
N ASP A 133 16.74 2.30 1.82
CA ASP A 133 17.57 3.51 1.75
C ASP A 133 17.44 4.16 0.37
N PRO A 134 16.45 5.05 0.15
CA PRO A 134 16.25 5.67 -1.16
C PRO A 134 17.46 6.52 -1.59
N THR A 135 18.19 7.13 -0.66
CA THR A 135 19.34 7.98 -0.98
C THR A 135 20.51 7.20 -1.52
N ALA A 136 20.83 6.03 -0.95
CA ALA A 136 21.83 5.11 -1.48
C ALA A 136 21.51 4.66 -2.93
N HIS A 137 20.23 4.64 -3.29
CA HIS A 137 19.74 4.26 -4.62
C HIS A 137 19.39 5.46 -5.52
N LYS A 138 19.90 6.66 -5.20
CA LYS A 138 19.72 7.90 -6.00
C LYS A 138 18.24 8.28 -6.21
N LYS A 139 17.39 7.97 -5.23
CA LYS A 139 15.99 8.40 -5.17
C LYS A 139 15.80 9.49 -4.13
N ALA A 140 14.74 10.28 -4.30
CA ALA A 140 14.37 11.30 -3.34
C ALA A 140 13.93 10.65 -2.02
N ASN A 141 14.31 11.24 -0.89
CA ASN A 141 13.97 10.73 0.45
C ASN A 141 12.55 11.14 0.88
N THR A 142 11.52 10.67 0.16
CA THR A 142 10.10 11.03 0.39
C THR A 142 9.27 9.80 0.73
N TYR A 143 8.06 10.00 1.29
CA TYR A 143 7.09 8.93 1.59
C TYR A 143 6.85 7.96 0.43
N PHE A 144 7.02 8.45 -0.81
CA PHE A 144 6.83 7.68 -2.02
C PHE A 144 7.94 6.63 -2.23
N TYR A 145 9.17 6.90 -1.77
CA TYR A 145 10.35 6.04 -1.95
C TYR A 145 10.90 5.43 -0.65
N ARG A 146 10.51 5.92 0.53
CA ARG A 146 10.95 5.39 1.83
C ARG A 146 10.22 4.10 2.16
N GLY A 147 10.83 2.96 1.87
CA GLY A 147 10.24 1.64 2.08
C GLY A 147 9.90 1.33 3.54
N LEU A 148 10.67 1.86 4.49
CA LEU A 148 10.43 1.67 5.93
C LEU A 148 9.18 2.40 6.45
N ASP A 149 8.59 3.31 5.67
CA ASP A 149 7.32 3.96 6.02
C ASP A 149 6.10 3.08 5.68
N TYR A 150 6.30 2.00 4.90
CA TYR A 150 5.23 1.13 4.46
C TYR A 150 4.92 0.03 5.48
N ALA A 151 3.65 -0.33 5.55
CA ALA A 151 3.15 -1.48 6.28
C ALA A 151 2.05 -2.17 5.46
N THR A 152 1.73 -3.41 5.78
CA THR A 152 0.51 -4.04 5.31
C THR A 152 -0.73 -3.31 5.84
N ILE A 153 -1.86 -3.49 5.16
CA ILE A 153 -3.11 -2.83 5.52
C ILE A 153 -4.02 -3.85 6.19
N GLN A 154 -4.55 -3.49 7.37
CA GLN A 154 -5.58 -4.26 8.03
C GLN A 154 -6.95 -3.60 7.90
N TRP A 155 -7.98 -4.42 7.66
CA TRP A 155 -9.39 -4.02 7.73
C TRP A 155 -10.30 -5.23 7.99
#